data_AF-A0A2W5T283-F1
#
_entry.id   AF-A0A2W5T283-F1
#
_cell.length_a   1.000
_cell.length_b   1.000
_cell.length_c   1.000
_cell.angle_alpha   90.00
_cell.angle_beta   90.00
_cell.angle_gamma   90.00
#
_symmetry.space_group_name_H-M   'P 1'
#
loop_
_entity.id
_entity.type
_entity.pdbx_description
1 polymer ?
#
loop_
_entity_poly.entity_id
_entity_poly.type
_entity_poly.pdbx_seq_one_letter_code
_entity_poly.pdbx_strand_id
1 'polypeptide(L)'
;MSSTDPFDRMRFTVRRVSWWQIAIVVAVALAVGTALALVAASVFLVVFPIVAIAGLAYRLFGSRKRGPDAGGPTIIEAEYRVLSPDEVARERGPDLDPNRRLR
;
A
#
# COMPACT_ATOMS: atom_id res chain seq x y z
N MET A 1 62.97 -13.01 -43.92
CA MET A 1 61.84 -12.10 -43.57
C MET A 1 60.57 -12.94 -43.58
N SER A 2 60.10 -13.34 -42.40
CA SER A 2 58.88 -14.12 -42.22
C SER A 2 57.76 -13.15 -41.85
N SER A 3 56.81 -12.95 -42.76
CA SER A 3 55.61 -12.16 -42.49
C SER A 3 54.72 -12.97 -41.56
N THR A 4 54.83 -12.71 -40.26
CA THR A 4 53.92 -13.22 -39.25
C THR A 4 52.68 -12.35 -39.34
N ASP A 5 51.67 -12.81 -40.08
CA ASP A 5 50.40 -12.11 -40.21
C ASP A 5 49.59 -12.28 -38.90
N PRO A 6 49.43 -11.24 -38.07
CA PRO A 6 48.80 -11.35 -36.76
C PRO A 6 47.25 -11.39 -36.84
N PHE A 7 46.68 -11.29 -38.04
CA PHE A 7 45.23 -11.13 -38.22
C PHE A 7 44.47 -12.44 -38.44
N ASP A 8 45.14 -13.59 -38.58
CA ASP A 8 44.47 -14.90 -38.80
C ASP A 8 43.82 -15.49 -37.52
N ARG A 9 43.99 -14.86 -36.35
CA ARG A 9 43.36 -15.31 -35.10
C ARG A 9 41.97 -14.74 -34.83
N MET A 10 41.45 -13.88 -35.71
CA MET A 10 40.11 -13.31 -35.60
C MET A 10 39.18 -13.85 -36.69
N ARG A 11 39.26 -15.15 -37.00
CA ARG A 11 38.14 -15.84 -37.61
C ARG A 11 37.02 -15.91 -36.58
N PHE A 12 36.19 -14.87 -36.55
CA PHE A 12 34.81 -14.94 -36.08
C PHE A 12 34.17 -16.11 -36.82
N THR A 13 34.32 -17.30 -36.23
CA THR A 13 33.62 -18.48 -36.66
C THR A 13 32.18 -18.15 -36.37
N VAL A 14 31.44 -17.75 -37.40
CA VAL A 14 29.98 -17.75 -37.41
C VAL A 14 29.60 -19.23 -37.30
N ARG A 15 29.77 -19.78 -36.09
CA ARG A 15 29.47 -21.14 -35.73
C ARG A 15 27.96 -21.18 -35.75
N ARG A 16 27.41 -21.64 -36.88
CA ARG A 16 25.97 -21.82 -37.08
C ARG A 16 25.37 -22.25 -35.75
N VAL A 17 24.51 -21.40 -35.19
CA VAL A 17 23.90 -21.65 -33.88
C VAL A 17 23.26 -23.02 -33.98
N SER A 18 23.72 -23.96 -33.15
CA SER A 18 23.19 -25.31 -33.25
C SER A 18 21.74 -25.25 -32.78
N TRP A 19 20.84 -25.95 -33.45
CA TRP A 19 19.42 -25.94 -33.12
C TRP A 19 19.16 -26.33 -31.64
N TRP A 20 20.07 -27.13 -31.06
CA TRP A 20 20.13 -27.43 -29.64
C TRP A 20 20.37 -26.22 -28.73
N GLN A 21 21.22 -25.28 -29.12
CA GLN A 21 21.43 -24.04 -28.35
C GLN A 21 20.15 -23.20 -28.31
N ILE A 22 19.43 -23.13 -29.43
CA ILE A 22 18.14 -22.43 -29.49
C ILE A 22 17.12 -23.10 -28.56
N ALA A 23 17.03 -24.44 -28.62
CA ALA A 23 16.14 -25.20 -27.74
C ALA A 23 16.43 -24.95 -26.25
N ILE A 24 17.70 -24.89 -25.85
CA ILE A 24 18.10 -24.58 -24.46
C ILE A 24 17.70 -23.16 -24.08
N VAL A 25 17.98 -22.17 -24.92
CA VAL A 25 17.62 -20.77 -24.64
C VAL A 25 16.11 -20.61 -24.50
N VAL A 26 15.33 -21.25 -25.38
CA VAL A 26 13.86 -21.23 -25.29
C VAL A 26 13.37 -21.92 -24.02
N ALA A 27 13.94 -23.07 -23.67
CA ALA A 27 13.58 -23.78 -22.43
C ALA A 27 13.86 -22.93 -21.19
N VAL A 28 15.02 -22.27 -21.15
CA VAL A 28 15.38 -21.35 -20.05
C VAL A 28 14.43 -20.16 -20.01
N ALA A 29 14.12 -19.55 -21.15
CA ALA A 29 13.19 -18.42 -21.22
C ALA A 29 11.80 -18.81 -20.71
N LEU A 30 11.29 -19.99 -21.09
CA LEU A 30 10.02 -20.51 -20.59
C LEU A 30 10.06 -20.81 -19.09
N ALA A 31 11.16 -21.40 -18.60
CA ALA A 31 11.32 -21.68 -17.17
C ALA A 31 11.30 -20.39 -16.34
N VAL A 32 12.04 -19.37 -16.78
CA VAL A 32 12.06 -18.05 -16.12
C VAL A 32 10.70 -17.39 -16.20
N GLY A 33 10.06 -17.37 -17.37
CA GLY A 33 8.72 -16.82 -17.54
C GLY A 33 7.68 -17.49 -16.64
N THR A 34 7.75 -18.82 -16.53
CA THR A 34 6.86 -19.59 -15.65
C THR A 34 7.13 -19.28 -14.18
N ALA A 35 8.39 -19.19 -13.76
CA ALA A 35 8.75 -18.83 -12.39
C ALA A 35 8.22 -17.42 -12.03
N LEU A 36 8.38 -16.44 -12.92
CA LEU A 36 7.85 -15.10 -12.73
C LEU A 36 6.32 -15.08 -12.67
N ALA A 37 5.65 -15.83 -13.54
CA ALA A 37 4.19 -15.95 -13.53
C ALA A 37 3.68 -16.56 -12.21
N LEU A 38 4.36 -17.59 -11.69
CA LEU A 38 4.04 -18.18 -10.39
C LEU A 38 4.23 -17.20 -9.24
N VAL A 39 5.36 -16.48 -9.21
CA VAL A 39 5.61 -15.46 -8.19
C VAL A 39 4.53 -14.38 -8.24
N ALA A 40 4.20 -13.87 -9.43
CA ALA A 40 3.15 -12.87 -9.61
C ALA A 40 1.78 -13.40 -9.15
N ALA A 41 1.44 -14.64 -9.51
CA ALA A 41 0.20 -15.29 -9.09
C ALA A 41 0.15 -15.47 -7.56
N SER A 42 1.24 -15.88 -6.93
CA SER A 42 1.34 -16.02 -5.48
C SER A 42 1.16 -14.68 -4.76
N VAL A 43 1.86 -13.64 -5.21
CA VAL A 43 1.71 -12.28 -4.65
C VAL A 43 0.27 -11.81 -4.82
N PHE A 44 -0.32 -12.00 -5.99
CA PHE A 44 -1.71 -11.64 -6.25
C PHE A 44 -2.67 -12.37 -5.30
N LEU A 45 -2.49 -13.68 -5.11
CA LEU A 45 -3.32 -14.51 -4.23
C LEU A 45 -3.29 -14.01 -2.76
N VAL A 46 -2.19 -13.41 -2.32
CA VAL A 46 -2.04 -12.87 -0.96
C VAL A 46 -2.51 -11.42 -0.86
N VAL A 47 -2.10 -10.57 -1.81
CA VAL A 47 -2.39 -9.12 -1.77
C VAL A 47 -3.86 -8.85 -2.08
N PHE A 48 -4.44 -9.55 -3.05
CA PHE A 48 -5.84 -9.37 -3.44
C PHE A 48 -6.82 -9.50 -2.26
N PRO A 49 -6.82 -10.59 -1.45
CA PRO A 49 -7.74 -10.69 -0.32
C PRO A 49 -7.46 -9.62 0.75
N ILE A 50 -6.20 -9.24 0.99
CA ILE A 50 -5.87 -8.16 1.93
C ILE A 50 -6.51 -6.84 1.47
N VAL A 51 -6.33 -6.48 0.20
CA VAL A 51 -6.92 -5.26 -0.38
C VAL A 51 -8.44 -5.34 -0.39
N ALA A 52 -9.02 -6.49 -0.71
CA ALA A 52 -10.46 -6.68 -0.70
C ALA A 52 -11.05 -6.50 0.72
N ILE A 53 -10.43 -7.09 1.73
CA ILE A 53 -10.85 -6.95 3.13
C ILE A 53 -10.66 -5.52 3.61
N ALA A 54 -9.50 -4.91 3.32
CA ALA A 54 -9.22 -3.52 3.69
C ALA A 54 -10.19 -2.54 3.02
N GLY A 55 -10.50 -2.75 1.74
CA GLY A 55 -11.48 -1.97 0.99
C GLY A 55 -12.90 -2.15 1.53
N LEU A 56 -13.29 -3.37 1.90
CA LEU A 56 -14.59 -3.63 2.51
C LEU A 56 -14.70 -2.98 3.88
N ALA A 57 -13.67 -3.11 4.71
CA ALA A 57 -13.59 -2.44 6.01
C ALA A 57 -13.63 -0.92 5.85
N TYR A 58 -12.88 -0.36 4.90
CA TYR A 58 -12.91 1.07 4.59
C TYR A 58 -14.31 1.52 4.15
N ARG A 59 -15.01 0.76 3.32
CA ARG A 59 -16.38 1.08 2.91
C ARG A 59 -17.37 1.02 4.09
N LEU A 60 -17.25 0.03 4.97
CA LEU A 60 -18.17 -0.15 6.10
C LEU A 60 -17.92 0.85 7.23
N PHE A 61 -16.65 1.13 7.55
CA PHE A 61 -16.25 1.93 8.71
C PHE A 61 -15.74 3.33 8.35
N GLY A 62 -15.33 3.57 7.11
CA GLY A 62 -14.78 4.85 6.63
C GLY A 62 -15.83 5.94 6.40
N SER A 63 -17.12 5.59 6.32
CA SER A 63 -18.20 6.60 6.27
C SER A 63 -18.41 7.34 7.60
N ARG A 64 -17.84 6.83 8.71
CA ARG A 64 -18.12 7.39 10.05
C ARG A 64 -17.08 8.35 10.60
N LYS A 65 -15.92 8.53 9.96
CA LYS A 65 -14.89 9.45 10.43
C LYS A 65 -14.09 10.04 9.26
N ARG A 66 -14.54 11.17 8.72
CA ARG A 66 -13.60 12.23 8.33
C ARG A 66 -13.09 12.85 9.62
N GLY A 67 -12.02 12.28 10.16
CA GLY A 67 -11.18 12.90 11.19
C GLY A 67 -9.76 12.96 10.64
N PRO A 68 -9.02 14.06 10.86
CA PRO A 68 -7.72 14.28 10.25
C PRO A 68 -6.66 13.35 10.84
N ASP A 69 -5.74 12.96 9.96
CA ASP A 69 -4.38 12.48 10.15
C ASP A 69 -4.07 11.27 11.05
N ALA A 70 -3.54 10.24 10.37
CA ALA A 70 -2.68 9.23 10.96
C ALA A 70 -1.26 9.79 11.12
N GLY A 71 -0.80 9.93 12.37
CA GLY A 71 0.64 9.92 12.71
C GLY A 71 1.21 11.15 13.42
N GLY A 72 0.43 12.21 13.68
CA GLY A 72 0.85 13.35 14.50
C GLY A 72 0.44 13.19 15.98
N PRO A 73 1.05 13.95 16.92
CA PRO A 73 0.66 13.94 18.33
C PRO A 73 -0.86 14.11 18.45
N THR A 74 -1.50 13.35 19.34
CA THR A 74 -2.94 13.40 19.59
C THR A 74 -3.36 14.80 20.03
N ILE A 75 -3.67 15.66 19.07
CA ILE A 75 -4.27 16.97 19.30
C ILE A 75 -5.76 16.69 19.50
N ILE A 76 -6.20 16.78 20.75
CA ILE A 76 -7.62 16.82 21.08
C ILE A 76 -8.10 18.22 20.66
N GLU A 77 -8.60 18.36 19.44
CA GLU A 77 -9.35 19.56 19.03
C GLU A 77 -10.69 19.57 19.78
N ALA A 78 -10.70 20.20 20.94
CA ALA A 78 -11.94 20.55 21.62
C ALA A 78 -12.50 21.81 20.96
N GLU A 79 -13.54 21.65 20.14
CA GLU A 79 -14.39 22.78 19.74
C GLU A 79 -15.03 23.36 21.01
N TYR A 80 -14.45 24.44 21.54
CA TYR A 80 -15.02 25.13 22.69
C TYR A 80 -16.14 26.04 22.19
N ARG A 81 -17.38 25.58 22.31
CA ARG A 81 -18.55 26.44 22.12
C ARG A 81 -18.66 27.36 23.35
N VAL A 82 -18.35 28.64 23.17
CA VAL A 82 -18.60 29.67 24.19
C VAL A 82 -20.11 29.88 24.26
N LEU A 83 -20.75 29.23 25.22
CA LEU A 83 -22.17 29.45 25.51
C LEU A 83 -22.34 30.88 26.01
N SER A 84 -23.28 31.62 25.43
CA SER A 84 -23.61 32.95 25.96
C SER A 84 -24.23 32.79 27.37
N PRO A 85 -24.07 33.78 28.27
CA PRO A 85 -24.69 33.75 29.60
C PRO A 85 -26.19 33.45 29.55
N ASP A 86 -26.88 33.88 28.48
CA ASP A 86 -28.32 33.67 28.27
C ASP A 86 -28.65 32.24 27.82
N GLU A 87 -27.76 31.56 27.11
CA GLU A 87 -27.91 30.15 26.75
C GLU A 87 -27.74 29.26 27.98
N VAL A 88 -26.73 29.55 28.82
CA VAL A 88 -26.51 28.85 30.10
C VAL A 88 -27.70 29.02 31.03
N ALA A 89 -28.31 30.20 31.09
CA ALA A 89 -29.48 30.47 31.92
C ALA A 89 -30.76 29.74 31.44
N ARG A 90 -30.88 29.41 30.15
CA ARG A 90 -32.02 28.65 29.61
C ARG A 90 -31.87 27.15 29.80
N GLU A 91 -30.68 26.60 29.63
CA GLU A 91 -30.42 25.17 29.84
C GLU A 91 -30.38 24.80 31.33
N ARG A 92 -29.92 25.73 32.16
CA ARG A 92 -29.96 25.61 33.62
C ARG A 92 -31.38 25.92 34.12
N GLY A 93 -32.29 24.97 33.90
CA GLY A 93 -33.65 25.02 34.44
C GLY A 93 -33.68 25.26 35.96
N PRO A 94 -34.82 25.69 36.52
CA PRO A 94 -34.97 26.20 37.89
C PRO A 94 -34.82 25.14 39.01
N ASP A 95 -34.10 24.05 38.78
CA ASP A 95 -33.99 22.90 39.67
C ASP A 95 -32.80 22.99 40.66
N LEU A 96 -32.09 24.11 40.67
CA LEU A 96 -31.07 24.41 41.67
C LEU A 96 -31.59 25.53 42.60
N ASP A 97 -32.63 25.23 43.37
CA ASP A 97 -32.89 25.95 44.62
C ASP A 97 -32.00 25.34 45.73
N PRO A 98 -30.87 25.98 46.09
CA PRO A 98 -29.99 25.48 47.14
C PRO A 98 -30.66 25.44 48.52
N ASN A 99 -31.81 26.09 48.71
CA ASN A 99 -32.52 26.13 50.00
C ASN A 99 -33.47 24.95 50.22
N ARG A 100 -33.71 24.08 49.23
CA ARG A 100 -34.58 22.90 49.40
C ARG A 100 -33.96 21.79 50.27
N ARG A 101 -32.65 21.84 50.53
CA ARG A 101 -31.93 20.82 51.33
C ARG A 101 -31.80 21.16 52.82
N LEU A 102 -32.35 22.29 53.27
CA LEU A 102 -32.17 22.79 54.65
C LEU A 102 -33.51 22.92 55.42
N ARG A 103 -34.56 22.24 55.00
CA ARG A 103 -35.82 22.10 55.75
C ARG A 103 -36.15 20.65 56.04
#